data_AF-A0A352A7V5-F1
#
_entry.id   AF-A0A352A7V5-F1
#
_cell.length_a   1.000
_cell.length_b   1.000
_cell.length_c   1.000
_cell.angle_alpha   90.00
_cell.angle_beta   90.00
_cell.angle_gamma   90.00
#
_symmetry.space_group_name_H-M   'P 1'
#
loop_
_entity.id
_entity.type
_entity.pdbx_description
1 polymer ?
#
loop_
_entity_poly.entity_id
_entity_poly.type
_entity_poly.pdbx_seq_one_letter_code
_entity_poly.pdbx_strand_id
1 'polypeptide(L)'
;MHTDNYTELLIKDRTSETDVERKALLLIFSTDDLFRKVTHLYDFKEHSIKPEALENGEVDLSSSSRKLVMAAFNLYNGHYKADICDTFAGLDDENFDLLIQAIKIRFNKDE
;
A
#
# COMPACT_ATOMS: atom_id res chain seq x y z
N MET A 1 -11.49 7.72 7.55
CA MET A 1 -11.18 7.55 9.00
C MET A 1 -10.00 6.60 9.07
N HIS A 2 -8.85 7.06 9.55
CA HIS A 2 -7.65 6.22 9.60
C HIS A 2 -7.87 5.06 10.57
N THR A 3 -7.59 3.84 10.13
CA THR A 3 -7.66 2.64 10.98
C THR A 3 -6.49 2.62 11.97
N ASP A 4 -6.65 1.90 13.09
CA ASP A 4 -5.59 1.72 14.07
C ASP A 4 -4.31 1.15 13.42
N ASN A 5 -4.47 0.24 12.45
CA ASN A 5 -3.39 -0.34 11.66
C ASN A 5 -2.54 0.73 10.94
N TYR A 6 -3.17 1.74 10.32
CA TYR A 6 -2.42 2.78 9.59
C TYR A 6 -1.55 3.60 10.53
N THR A 7 -2.11 4.01 11.66
CA THR A 7 -1.38 4.76 12.69
C THR A 7 -0.20 3.94 13.22
N GLU A 8 -0.40 2.64 13.48
CA GLU A 8 0.67 1.73 13.90
C GLU A 8 1.79 1.66 12.86
N LEU A 9 1.45 1.51 11.57
CA LEU A 9 2.43 1.46 10.49
C LEU A 9 3.26 2.73 10.38
N LEU A 10 2.64 3.91 10.48
CA LEU A 10 3.35 5.20 10.46
C LEU A 10 4.30 5.35 11.64
N ILE A 11 3.88 4.96 12.85
CA ILE A 11 4.72 5.01 14.05
C ILE A 11 5.90 4.05 13.91
N LYS A 12 5.65 2.83 13.43
CA LYS A 12 6.67 1.80 13.24
C LYS A 12 7.71 2.20 12.20
N ASP A 13 7.29 2.77 11.07
CA ASP A 13 8.17 3.28 10.02
C ASP A 13 8.83 4.61 10.39
N ARG A 14 8.34 5.32 11.41
CA ARG A 14 8.75 6.71 11.71
C ARG A 14 8.58 7.61 10.49
N THR A 15 7.46 7.46 9.79
CA THR A 15 7.17 8.18 8.56
C THR A 15 7.07 9.68 8.83
N SER A 16 7.78 10.48 8.03
CA SER A 16 7.67 11.95 8.10
C SER A 16 6.28 12.42 7.70
N GLU A 17 5.81 13.53 8.29
CA GLU A 17 4.53 14.15 7.93
C GLU A 17 4.50 14.60 6.46
N THR A 18 5.65 14.88 5.87
CA THR A 18 5.77 15.30 4.47
C THR A 18 6.03 14.16 3.50
N ASP A 19 6.18 12.91 3.99
CA ASP A 19 6.48 11.75 3.15
C ASP A 19 5.20 11.15 2.57
N VAL A 20 4.72 11.76 1.49
CA VAL A 20 3.47 11.37 0.82
C VAL A 20 3.57 10.00 0.15
N GLU A 21 4.77 9.61 -0.29
CA GLU A 21 5.08 8.31 -0.88
C GLU A 21 4.83 7.16 0.11
N ARG A 22 5.46 7.23 1.30
CA ARG A 22 5.31 6.19 2.32
C ARG A 22 3.94 6.24 2.96
N LYS A 23 3.35 7.42 3.17
CA LYS A 23 1.97 7.52 3.67
C LYS A 23 0.98 6.81 2.75
N ALA A 24 1.07 7.04 1.44
CA ALA A 24 0.19 6.37 0.48
C ALA A 24 0.40 4.84 0.49
N LEU A 25 1.66 4.38 0.49
CA LEU A 25 2.02 2.96 0.58
C LEU A 25 1.44 2.32 1.85
N LEU A 26 1.70 2.91 3.02
CA LEU A 26 1.33 2.37 4.32
C LEU A 26 -0.18 2.41 4.56
N LEU A 27 -0.91 3.35 3.95
CA LEU A 27 -2.37 3.33 3.99
C LEU A 27 -2.92 2.08 3.30
N ILE A 28 -2.37 1.70 2.14
CA ILE A 28 -2.79 0.47 1.46
C ILE A 28 -2.44 -0.77 2.31
N PHE A 29 -1.25 -0.78 2.91
CA PHE A 29 -0.83 -1.87 3.80
C PHE A 29 -1.59 -1.93 5.13
N SER A 30 -2.40 -0.93 5.45
CA SER A 30 -3.23 -0.93 6.67
C SER A 30 -4.51 -1.76 6.57
N THR A 31 -4.85 -2.28 5.39
CA THR A 31 -5.94 -3.25 5.23
C THR A 31 -5.66 -4.48 6.10
N ASP A 32 -6.71 -5.07 6.69
CA ASP A 32 -6.56 -6.19 7.63
C ASP A 32 -5.75 -7.36 7.06
N ASP A 33 -5.91 -7.64 5.76
CA ASP A 33 -5.19 -8.69 5.06
C ASP A 33 -3.70 -8.36 4.88
N LEU A 34 -3.37 -7.15 4.39
CA LEU A 34 -2.00 -6.77 4.09
C LEU A 34 -1.21 -6.40 5.34
N PHE A 35 -1.87 -5.88 6.38
CA PHE A 35 -1.24 -5.51 7.63
C PHE A 35 -0.55 -6.72 8.28
N ARG A 36 -1.21 -7.88 8.26
CA ARG A 36 -0.65 -9.15 8.79
C ARG A 36 0.53 -9.67 7.97
N LYS A 37 0.68 -9.21 6.73
CA LYS A 37 1.70 -9.66 5.76
C LYS A 37 2.78 -8.60 5.50
N VAL A 38 2.67 -7.42 6.12
CA VAL A 38 3.44 -6.23 5.76
C VAL A 38 4.96 -6.42 5.85
N THR A 39 5.45 -7.24 6.77
CA THR A 39 6.89 -7.51 6.92
C THR A 39 7.50 -8.29 5.74
N HIS A 40 6.67 -8.99 4.99
CA HIS A 40 7.07 -9.63 3.73
C HIS A 40 7.01 -8.65 2.55
N LEU A 41 6.23 -7.56 2.65
CA LEU A 41 6.02 -6.59 1.58
C LEU A 41 6.94 -5.36 1.71
N TYR A 42 7.41 -5.06 2.92
CA TYR A 42 8.14 -3.84 3.25
C TYR A 42 9.15 -4.07 4.37
N ASP A 43 10.35 -3.52 4.19
CA ASP A 43 11.38 -3.44 5.21
C ASP A 43 11.34 -2.08 5.91
N PHE A 44 10.89 -2.07 7.17
CA PHE A 44 10.79 -0.85 7.99
C PHE A 44 12.16 -0.29 8.42
N LYS A 45 13.23 -1.09 8.34
CA LYS A 45 14.57 -0.64 8.73
C LYS A 45 15.27 0.01 7.55
N GLU A 46 15.18 -0.61 6.38
CA GLU A 46 15.79 -0.10 5.16
C GLU A 46 14.85 0.85 4.39
N HIS A 47 13.63 1.05 4.89
CA HIS A 47 12.54 1.80 4.27
C HIS A 47 12.33 1.44 2.79
N SER A 48 12.29 0.14 2.49
CA SER A 48 12.25 -0.37 1.11
C SER A 48 11.13 -1.38 0.91
N ILE A 49 10.53 -1.34 -0.28
CA ILE A 49 9.56 -2.34 -0.73
C ILE A 49 10.26 -3.64 -1.14
N LYS A 50 9.57 -4.77 -0.92
CA LYS A 50 10.05 -6.13 -1.22
C LYS A 50 9.29 -6.70 -2.42
N PRO A 51 9.65 -6.32 -3.66
CA PRO A 51 8.97 -6.77 -4.88
C PRO A 51 8.98 -8.29 -5.05
N GLU A 52 10.00 -8.98 -4.54
CA GLU A 52 10.14 -10.43 -4.58
C GLU A 52 8.94 -11.16 -3.97
N ALA A 53 8.22 -10.54 -3.03
CA ALA A 53 7.02 -11.09 -2.41
C ALA A 53 5.86 -11.29 -3.40
N LEU A 54 5.88 -10.65 -4.56
CA LEU A 54 4.90 -10.87 -5.62
C LEU A 54 5.20 -12.11 -6.47
N GLU A 55 6.42 -12.64 -6.44
CA GLU A 55 6.89 -13.68 -7.37
C GLU A 55 7.29 -14.98 -6.66
N ASN A 56 7.80 -14.89 -5.42
CA ASN A 56 8.40 -16.03 -4.73
C ASN A 56 7.38 -16.99 -4.06
N GLY A 57 6.11 -16.61 -3.99
CA GLY A 57 5.05 -17.42 -3.36
C GLY A 57 5.12 -17.49 -1.84
N GLU A 58 5.98 -16.70 -1.18
CA GLU A 58 6.09 -16.66 0.29
C GLU A 58 4.91 -15.94 0.95
N VAL A 59 4.19 -15.11 0.19
CA VAL A 59 3.02 -14.36 0.66
C VAL A 59 1.79 -14.83 -0.10
N ASP A 60 0.84 -15.40 0.62
CA ASP A 60 -0.48 -15.71 0.06
C ASP A 60 -1.25 -14.40 -0.13
N LEU A 61 -1.39 -13.96 -1.38
CA LEU A 61 -2.14 -12.76 -1.75
C LEU A 61 -3.35 -13.16 -2.58
N SER A 62 -4.54 -12.71 -2.15
CA SER A 62 -5.72 -12.76 -2.99
C SER A 62 -5.49 -11.93 -4.27
N SER A 63 -6.32 -12.15 -5.29
CA SER A 63 -6.26 -11.34 -6.52
C SER A 63 -6.43 -9.84 -6.25
N SER A 64 -7.33 -9.46 -5.34
CA SER A 64 -7.55 -8.06 -4.91
C SER A 64 -6.33 -7.53 -4.13
N SER A 65 -5.85 -8.28 -3.13
CA SER A 65 -4.67 -7.92 -2.34
C SER A 65 -3.43 -7.72 -3.23
N ARG A 66 -3.24 -8.58 -4.23
CA ARG A 66 -2.15 -8.45 -5.21
C ARG A 66 -2.24 -7.15 -6.01
N LYS A 67 -3.43 -6.78 -6.49
CA LYS A 67 -3.67 -5.52 -7.20
C LYS A 67 -3.38 -4.30 -6.33
N LEU A 68 -3.79 -4.34 -5.06
CA LEU A 68 -3.47 -3.30 -4.08
C LEU A 68 -1.97 -3.18 -3.83
N VAL A 69 -1.25 -4.28 -3.62
CA VAL A 69 0.21 -4.25 -3.44
C VAL A 69 0.91 -3.65 -4.66
N MET A 70 0.50 -4.05 -5.87
CA MET A 70 1.04 -3.47 -7.11
C MET A 70 0.78 -1.95 -7.19
N ALA A 71 -0.42 -1.51 -6.84
CA ALA A 71 -0.75 -0.08 -6.79
C ALA A 71 0.07 0.66 -5.72
N ALA A 72 0.26 0.05 -4.53
CA ALA A 72 1.05 0.62 -3.44
C ALA A 72 2.51 0.80 -3.85
N PHE A 73 3.11 -0.21 -4.51
CA PHE A 73 4.48 -0.11 -5.05
C PHE A 73 4.58 0.94 -6.15
N ASN A 74 3.56 1.07 -7.01
CA ASN A 74 3.50 2.14 -7.99
C ASN A 74 3.45 3.52 -7.33
N LEU A 75 2.59 3.72 -6.33
CA LEU A 75 2.47 5.01 -5.63
C LEU A 75 3.74 5.38 -4.89
N TYR A 76 4.45 4.40 -4.32
CA TYR A 76 5.68 4.64 -3.58
C TYR A 76 6.80 5.27 -4.43
N ASN A 77 7.07 4.78 -5.64
CA ASN A 77 8.17 5.31 -6.45
C ASN A 77 7.96 5.31 -7.98
N GLY A 78 6.80 4.89 -8.48
CA GLY A 78 6.46 4.85 -9.90
C GLY A 78 7.19 3.79 -10.72
N HIS A 79 8.09 3.00 -10.13
CA HIS A 79 8.88 2.00 -10.84
C HIS A 79 8.05 0.77 -11.24
N TYR A 80 7.16 0.33 -10.35
CA TYR A 80 6.30 -0.82 -10.57
C TYR A 80 5.03 -0.41 -11.30
N LYS A 81 4.59 -1.17 -12.30
CA LYS A 81 3.40 -0.84 -13.07
C LYS A 81 2.14 -1.35 -12.38
N ALA A 82 1.11 -0.50 -12.33
CA ALA A 82 -0.26 -0.88 -12.00
C ALA A 82 -1.16 -0.29 -13.09
N ASP A 83 -1.89 -1.13 -13.82
CA ASP A 83 -2.83 -0.67 -14.84
C ASP A 83 -4.12 -0.20 -14.17
N ILE A 84 -4.57 1.01 -14.47
CA ILE A 84 -5.71 1.63 -13.78
C ILE A 84 -6.98 0.78 -13.93
N CYS A 85 -7.32 0.38 -15.16
CA CYS A 85 -8.54 -0.37 -15.40
C CYS A 85 -8.49 -1.75 -14.74
N ASP A 86 -7.37 -2.46 -14.88
CA ASP A 86 -7.19 -3.76 -14.25
C ASP A 86 -7.22 -3.64 -12.72
N THR A 87 -6.46 -2.71 -12.13
CA THR A 87 -6.39 -2.51 -10.68
C THR A 87 -7.77 -2.24 -10.11
N PHE A 88 -8.50 -1.23 -10.60
CA PHE A 88 -9.78 -0.84 -10.02
C PHE A 88 -10.91 -1.85 -10.30
N ALA A 89 -10.91 -2.55 -11.44
CA ALA A 89 -11.94 -3.55 -11.75
C ALA A 89 -11.90 -4.77 -10.82
N GLY A 90 -10.78 -4.99 -10.11
CA GLY A 90 -10.60 -6.12 -9.20
C GLY A 90 -10.82 -5.81 -7.72
N LEU A 91 -11.25 -4.60 -7.38
CA LEU A 91 -11.46 -4.17 -5.99
C LEU A 91 -12.95 -4.20 -5.63
N ASP A 92 -13.23 -4.47 -4.36
CA ASP A 92 -14.53 -4.15 -3.76
C ASP A 92 -14.61 -2.65 -3.41
N ASP A 93 -15.78 -2.18 -3.00
CA ASP A 93 -16.03 -0.76 -2.73
C ASP A 93 -15.09 -0.21 -1.64
N GLU A 94 -14.79 -1.00 -0.60
CA GLU A 94 -13.90 -0.59 0.49
C GLU A 94 -12.46 -0.38 0.01
N ASN A 95 -11.92 -1.36 -0.71
CA ASN A 95 -10.56 -1.27 -1.26
C ASN A 95 -10.46 -0.22 -2.37
N PHE A 96 -11.54 0.00 -3.12
CA PHE A 96 -11.63 1.07 -4.12
C PHE A 96 -11.46 2.44 -3.45
N ASP A 97 -12.28 2.74 -2.44
CA ASP A 97 -12.25 4.02 -1.73
C ASP A 97 -10.92 4.24 -1.00
N LEU A 98 -10.34 3.18 -0.45
CA LEU A 98 -9.05 3.22 0.21
C LEU A 98 -7.91 3.50 -0.79
N LEU A 99 -7.92 2.88 -1.97
CA LEU A 99 -6.95 3.18 -3.02
C LEU A 99 -7.08 4.63 -3.52
N ILE A 100 -8.30 5.16 -3.66
CA ILE A 100 -8.52 6.56 -4.01
C ILE A 100 -7.94 7.50 -2.93
N GLN A 101 -8.13 7.19 -1.64
CA GLN A 101 -7.53 7.96 -0.54
C GLN A 101 -5.99 7.92 -0.60
N ALA A 102 -5.40 6.76 -0.87
CA ALA A 102 -3.95 6.64 -1.02
C ALA A 102 -3.41 7.46 -2.21
N ILE A 103 -4.12 7.48 -3.34
CA ILE A 103 -3.80 8.33 -4.49
C ILE A 103 -3.87 9.81 -4.10
N LYS A 104 -4.92 10.24 -3.39
CA LYS A 104 -5.03 11.62 -2.92
C LYS A 104 -3.85 12.03 -2.04
N ILE A 105 -3.48 11.20 -1.07
CA ILE A 105 -2.32 11.42 -0.21
C ILE A 105 -1.05 11.56 -1.05
N ARG A 106 -0.81 10.62 -1.99
CA ARG A 106 0.40 10.61 -2.84
C ARG A 106 0.63 11.93 -3.57
N PHE A 107 -0.45 12.58 -3.98
CA PHE A 107 -0.44 13.83 -4.73
C PHE A 107 -0.80 15.06 -3.90
N ASN A 108 -0.83 14.92 -2.56
CA ASN A 108 -1.15 16.00 -1.62
C ASN A 108 -2.49 16.68 -1.95
N LYS A 109 -3.52 15.84 -2.10
CA LYS A 109 -4.93 16.18 -2.43
C LYS A 109 -5.92 15.59 -1.42
N ASP A 110 -5.45 15.25 -0.22
CA ASP A 110 -6.22 14.68 0.88
C ASP A 110 -6.95 15.73 1.74
N GLU A 111 -7.23 16.91 1.16
CA GLU A 111 -8.05 18.00 1.73
C GLU A 111 -9.55 17.72 1.66
#